data_AF-A0A0C2FEK6-F1
#
_entry.id   AF-A0A0C2FEK6-F1
#
_cell.length_a   1.000
_cell.length_b   1.000
_cell.length_c   1.000
_cell.angle_alpha   90.00
_cell.angle_beta   90.00
_cell.angle_gamma   90.00
#
_symmetry.space_group_name_H-M   'P 1'
#
loop_
_entity.id
_entity.type
_entity.pdbx_description
1 polymer ?
#
loop_
_entity_poly.entity_id
_entity_poly.type
_entity_poly.pdbx_seq_one_letter_code
_entity_poly.pdbx_strand_id
1 'polypeptide(L)'
;IYERALKVFDRSYKLWYNYLRFRQRVIAHKPPTDVSWAYLCDAYERCLIHMHKMPRIWMDYCTIMTKRRVITDCRRVFDRALRALPVTQHLRIWPLYIKFVTSHDIPETAIRVYRRYLKLYPRAREDFVEYLQKID
;
A
#
# COMPACT_ATOMS: atom_id res chain seq x y z
N ILE A 1 -20.69 8.17 14.14
CA ILE A 1 -20.85 9.44 13.36
C ILE A 1 -20.33 9.27 11.93
N TYR A 2 -19.05 8.91 11.72
CA TYR A 2 -18.48 8.74 10.37
C TYR A 2 -19.28 7.82 9.42
N GLU A 3 -19.66 6.62 9.84
CA GLU A 3 -20.42 5.70 8.96
C GLU A 3 -21.78 6.26 8.52
N ARG A 4 -22.44 7.08 9.35
CA ARG A 4 -23.69 7.76 8.94
C ARG A 4 -23.41 8.85 7.91
N ALA A 5 -22.36 9.63 8.11
CA ALA A 5 -21.97 10.68 7.17
C ALA A 5 -21.50 10.10 5.82
N LEU A 6 -20.80 8.96 5.82
CA LEU A 6 -20.32 8.30 4.60
C LEU A 6 -21.46 7.68 3.76
N LYS A 7 -22.59 7.34 4.37
CA LYS A 7 -23.80 6.94 3.62
C LYS A 7 -24.40 8.08 2.80
N VAL A 8 -24.19 9.33 3.21
CA VAL A 8 -24.70 10.53 2.52
C VAL A 8 -23.62 11.12 1.60
N PHE A 9 -22.35 11.12 2.04
CA PHE A 9 -21.22 11.74 1.36
C PHE A 9 -20.12 10.72 1.06
N ASP A 10 -20.42 9.72 0.24
CA ASP A 10 -19.54 8.63 -0.18
C ASP A 10 -18.34 9.08 -1.03
N ARG A 11 -18.40 10.27 -1.63
CA ARG A 11 -17.34 10.87 -2.45
C ARG A 11 -16.55 11.98 -1.75
N SER A 12 -16.73 12.18 -0.44
CA SER A 12 -15.96 13.21 0.28
C SER A 12 -14.59 12.68 0.70
N TYR A 13 -13.53 13.18 0.05
CA TYR A 13 -12.16 12.78 0.35
C TYR A 13 -11.79 13.05 1.81
N LYS A 14 -12.07 14.25 2.31
CA LYS A 14 -11.74 14.64 3.69
C LYS A 14 -12.44 13.75 4.71
N LEU A 15 -13.70 13.38 4.45
CA LEU A 15 -14.47 12.53 5.34
C LEU A 15 -13.91 11.11 5.40
N TRP A 16 -13.64 10.51 4.24
CA TRP A 16 -12.98 9.20 4.16
C TRP A 16 -11.61 9.21 4.81
N TYR A 17 -10.79 10.23 4.53
CA TYR A 17 -9.45 10.35 5.08
C TYR A 17 -9.45 10.41 6.61
N ASN A 18 -10.32 11.24 7.18
CA ASN A 18 -10.47 11.35 8.64
C ASN A 18 -11.01 10.06 9.25
N TYR A 19 -11.96 9.40 8.58
CA TYR A 19 -12.49 8.11 9.04
C TYR A 19 -11.42 7.02 9.06
N LEU A 20 -10.64 6.87 7.99
CA LEU A 20 -9.56 5.89 7.90
C LEU A 20 -8.47 6.16 8.94
N ARG A 21 -8.05 7.42 9.12
CA ARG A 21 -7.11 7.83 10.17
C ARG A 21 -7.62 7.49 11.56
N PHE A 22 -8.91 7.73 11.83
CA PHE A 22 -9.53 7.36 13.10
C PHE A 22 -9.45 5.84 13.34
N ARG A 23 -9.81 5.03 12.33
CA ARG A 23 -9.75 3.56 12.41
C ARG A 23 -8.33 3.04 12.59
N GLN A 24 -7.35 3.64 11.92
CA GLN A 24 -5.93 3.31 12.10
C GLN A 24 -5.46 3.54 13.55
N ARG A 25 -5.86 4.64 14.19
CA ARG A 25 -5.49 4.92 15.59
C ARG A 25 -6.00 3.85 16.55
N VAL A 26 -7.22 3.36 16.33
CA VAL A 26 -7.81 2.27 17.13
C VAL A 26 -7.00 0.96 17.02
N ILE A 27 -6.35 0.73 15.89
CA ILE A 27 -5.57 -0.49 15.61
C ILE A 27 -4.10 -0.34 15.97
N ALA A 28 -3.61 0.87 16.19
CA ALA A 28 -2.19 1.15 16.39
C ALA A 28 -1.52 0.31 17.50
N HIS A 29 -2.29 -0.07 18.53
CA HIS A 29 -1.82 -0.86 19.67
C HIS A 29 -2.28 -2.33 19.63
N LYS A 30 -2.95 -2.77 18.56
CA LYS A 30 -3.51 -4.12 18.44
C LYS A 30 -2.58 -5.05 17.66
N PRO A 31 -2.50 -6.34 18.02
CA PRO A 31 -1.68 -7.28 17.27
C PRO A 31 -2.23 -7.50 15.84
N PRO A 32 -1.37 -7.80 14.85
CA PRO A 32 -1.77 -8.08 13.46
C PRO A 32 -2.82 -9.19 13.26
N THR A 33 -2.98 -10.06 14.25
CA THR A 33 -3.94 -11.18 14.25
C THR A 33 -5.36 -10.76 14.64
N ASP A 34 -5.55 -9.57 15.20
CA ASP A 34 -6.85 -9.08 15.65
C ASP A 34 -7.80 -8.83 14.46
N VAL A 35 -9.07 -9.23 14.61
CA VAL A 35 -10.14 -9.04 13.61
C VAL A 35 -10.31 -7.58 13.21
N SER A 36 -9.93 -6.63 14.08
CA SER A 36 -9.89 -5.20 13.80
C SER A 36 -9.12 -4.85 12.53
N TRP A 37 -8.07 -5.60 12.18
CA TRP A 37 -7.35 -5.41 10.92
C TRP A 37 -8.21 -5.71 9.70
N ALA A 38 -9.04 -6.75 9.75
CA ALA A 38 -9.98 -7.07 8.67
C ALA A 38 -11.01 -5.94 8.49
N TYR A 39 -11.54 -5.38 9.58
CA TYR A 39 -12.46 -4.24 9.51
C TYR A 39 -11.80 -2.96 8.96
N LEU A 40 -10.49 -2.77 9.19
CA LEU A 40 -9.75 -1.67 8.57
C LEU A 40 -9.54 -1.89 7.09
N CYS A 41 -9.15 -3.10 6.68
CA CYS A 41 -9.05 -3.47 5.27
C CYS A 41 -10.39 -3.26 4.55
N ASP A 42 -11.51 -3.71 5.13
CA ASP A 42 -12.85 -3.46 4.58
C ASP A 42 -13.13 -1.96 4.40
N ALA A 43 -12.81 -1.13 5.40
CA ALA A 43 -12.98 0.31 5.28
C ALA A 43 -12.14 0.92 4.15
N TYR A 44 -10.93 0.41 3.92
CA TYR A 44 -10.10 0.81 2.78
C TYR A 44 -10.70 0.37 1.45
N GLU A 45 -11.15 -0.88 1.34
CA GLU A 45 -11.76 -1.40 0.12
C GLU A 45 -13.01 -0.59 -0.25
N ARG A 46 -13.89 -0.29 0.71
CA ARG A 46 -15.05 0.58 0.50
C ARG A 46 -14.66 2.00 0.07
N CYS A 47 -13.63 2.57 0.70
CA CYS A 47 -13.14 3.89 0.31
C CYS A 47 -12.63 3.90 -1.13
N LEU A 48 -11.90 2.87 -1.54
CA LEU A 48 -11.28 2.77 -2.85
C LEU A 48 -12.29 2.61 -3.99
N ILE A 49 -13.51 2.14 -3.72
CA ILE A 49 -14.62 2.14 -4.71
C ILE A 49 -14.80 3.56 -5.29
N HIS A 50 -14.80 4.58 -4.43
CA HIS A 50 -15.00 5.97 -4.84
C HIS A 50 -13.67 6.72 -5.05
N MET A 51 -12.62 6.36 -4.32
CA MET A 51 -11.38 7.13 -4.22
C MET A 51 -10.14 6.46 -4.85
N HIS A 52 -10.31 5.50 -5.74
CA HIS A 52 -9.20 4.74 -6.36
C HIS A 52 -8.14 5.61 -7.05
N LYS A 53 -8.44 6.85 -7.45
CA LYS A 53 -7.47 7.78 -8.07
C LYS A 53 -6.63 8.57 -7.06
N MET A 54 -6.87 8.42 -5.75
CA MET A 54 -6.20 9.20 -4.71
C MET A 54 -4.93 8.48 -4.21
N PRO A 55 -3.71 8.94 -4.57
CA PRO A 55 -2.47 8.21 -4.25
C PRO A 55 -2.21 8.12 -2.75
N ARG A 56 -2.63 9.13 -1.97
CA ARG A 56 -2.40 9.13 -0.52
C ARG A 56 -3.10 7.97 0.19
N ILE A 57 -4.31 7.61 -0.25
CA ILE A 57 -5.09 6.52 0.34
C ILE A 57 -4.41 5.19 0.05
N TRP A 58 -3.92 4.99 -1.17
CA TRP A 58 -3.14 3.81 -1.54
C TRP A 58 -1.84 3.69 -0.74
N MET A 59 -1.08 4.77 -0.58
CA MET A 59 0.15 4.75 0.23
C MET A 59 -0.13 4.34 1.68
N ASP A 60 -1.17 4.93 2.29
CA ASP A 60 -1.57 4.60 3.65
C ASP A 60 -2.02 3.13 3.72
N TYR A 61 -2.79 2.63 2.74
CA TYR A 61 -3.25 1.24 2.69
C TYR A 61 -2.09 0.24 2.54
N CYS A 62 -1.18 0.46 1.59
CA CYS A 62 0.02 -0.35 1.40
C CYS A 62 0.88 -0.43 2.68
N THR A 63 1.01 0.70 3.39
CA THR A 63 1.75 0.77 4.66
C THR A 63 1.08 -0.07 5.74
N ILE A 64 -0.25 -0.02 5.85
CA ILE A 64 -1.03 -0.84 6.78
C ILE A 64 -0.88 -2.33 6.43
N MET A 65 -0.97 -2.71 5.16
CA MET A 65 -0.81 -4.09 4.72
C MET A 65 0.59 -4.64 5.02
N THR A 66 1.62 -3.80 4.87
CA THR A 66 3.00 -4.15 5.25
C THR A 66 3.11 -4.47 6.74
N LYS A 67 2.42 -3.70 7.61
CA LYS A 67 2.38 -3.97 9.06
C LYS A 67 1.65 -5.25 9.42
N ARG A 68 0.64 -5.66 8.63
CA ARG A 68 -0.10 -6.91 8.83
C ARG A 68 0.75 -8.15 8.52
N ARG A 69 1.84 -8.00 7.76
CA ARG A 69 2.81 -9.06 7.38
C ARG A 69 2.24 -10.23 6.58
N VAL A 70 1.11 -10.03 5.89
CA VAL A 70 0.56 -11.01 4.94
C VAL A 70 1.13 -10.68 3.55
N ILE A 71 2.22 -11.34 3.18
CA ILE A 71 3.05 -10.99 2.00
C ILE A 71 2.25 -11.00 0.70
N THR A 72 1.47 -12.06 0.48
CA THR A 72 0.67 -12.27 -0.75
C THR A 72 -0.36 -11.16 -0.95
N ASP A 73 -1.11 -10.83 0.09
CA ASP A 73 -2.12 -9.77 0.03
C ASP A 73 -1.49 -8.39 -0.08
N CYS A 74 -0.38 -8.15 0.63
CA CYS A 74 0.36 -6.90 0.52
C CYS A 74 0.83 -6.66 -0.92
N ARG A 75 1.39 -7.67 -1.59
CA ARG A 75 1.76 -7.60 -3.01
C ARG A 75 0.56 -7.29 -3.91
N ARG A 76 -0.57 -7.98 -3.71
CA ARG A 76 -1.80 -7.73 -4.49
C ARG A 76 -2.27 -6.29 -4.35
N VAL A 77 -2.18 -5.71 -3.15
CA VAL A 77 -2.53 -4.30 -2.89
C VAL A 77 -1.57 -3.34 -3.60
N PHE A 78 -0.25 -3.60 -3.56
CA PHE A 78 0.72 -2.81 -4.34
C PHE A 78 0.45 -2.87 -5.84
N ASP A 79 0.20 -4.06 -6.39
CA ASP A 79 -0.11 -4.23 -7.81
C ASP A 79 -1.44 -3.56 -8.20
N ARG A 80 -2.44 -3.55 -7.31
CA ARG A 80 -3.68 -2.80 -7.50
C ARG A 80 -3.44 -1.29 -7.48
N ALA A 81 -2.62 -0.79 -6.56
CA ALA A 81 -2.27 0.64 -6.51
C ALA A 81 -1.59 1.11 -7.81
N LEU A 82 -0.64 0.33 -8.33
CA LEU A 82 0.05 0.64 -9.59
C LEU A 82 -0.87 0.56 -10.82
N ARG A 83 -1.92 -0.28 -10.79
CA ARG A 83 -2.93 -0.32 -11.86
C ARG A 83 -3.93 0.82 -11.78
N ALA A 84 -4.31 1.25 -10.57
CA ALA A 84 -5.31 2.28 -10.36
C ALA A 84 -4.76 3.70 -10.57
N LEU A 85 -3.48 3.92 -10.28
CA LEU A 85 -2.87 5.24 -10.34
C LEU A 85 -2.18 5.51 -11.69
N PRO A 86 -2.19 6.77 -12.18
CA PRO A 86 -1.38 7.17 -13.32
C PRO A 86 0.12 6.96 -13.09
N VAL A 87 0.88 6.69 -14.15
CA VAL A 87 2.34 6.42 -14.09
C VAL A 87 3.11 7.56 -13.39
N THR A 88 2.68 8.80 -13.56
CA THR A 88 3.27 9.97 -12.89
C THR A 88 3.22 9.89 -11.36
N GLN A 89 2.28 9.13 -10.80
CA GLN A 89 2.14 8.92 -9.36
C GLN A 89 2.84 7.65 -8.87
N HIS A 90 3.34 6.79 -9.76
CA HIS A 90 3.97 5.51 -9.39
C HIS A 90 5.23 5.72 -8.54
N LEU A 91 5.93 6.85 -8.71
CA LEU A 91 7.06 7.27 -7.88
C LEU A 91 6.74 7.32 -6.38
N ARG A 92 5.47 7.45 -5.99
CA ARG A 92 5.05 7.44 -4.59
C ARG A 92 4.84 6.03 -4.04
N ILE A 93 4.59 5.05 -4.90
CA ILE A 93 4.28 3.67 -4.54
C ILE A 93 5.53 2.79 -4.63
N TRP A 94 6.35 2.97 -5.67
CA TRP A 94 7.54 2.15 -5.88
C TRP A 94 8.51 2.12 -4.69
N PRO A 95 8.89 3.25 -4.06
CA PRO A 95 9.79 3.20 -2.90
C PRO A 95 9.22 2.39 -1.73
N LEU A 96 7.90 2.47 -1.50
CA LEU A 96 7.21 1.66 -0.49
C LEU A 96 7.22 0.18 -0.87
N TYR A 97 7.02 -0.12 -2.15
CA TYR A 97 7.00 -1.50 -2.63
C TYR A 97 8.39 -2.13 -2.56
N ILE A 98 9.43 -1.44 -3.03
CA ILE A 98 10.82 -1.89 -2.94
C ILE A 98 11.21 -2.12 -1.48
N LYS A 99 10.96 -1.16 -0.59
CA LYS A 99 11.22 -1.31 0.84
C LYS A 99 10.52 -2.53 1.45
N PHE A 100 9.29 -2.81 1.04
CA PHE A 100 8.56 -4.00 1.48
C PHE A 100 9.22 -5.28 0.98
N VAL A 101 9.63 -5.35 -0.29
CA VAL A 101 10.19 -6.61 -0.80
C VAL A 101 11.61 -6.84 -0.29
N THR A 102 12.42 -5.79 -0.12
CA THR A 102 13.76 -5.89 0.48
C THR A 102 13.72 -6.25 1.97
N SER A 103 12.60 -6.01 2.67
CA SER A 103 12.46 -6.39 4.07
C SER A 103 12.09 -7.87 4.28
N HIS A 104 11.83 -8.62 3.21
CA HIS A 104 11.47 -10.04 3.27
C HIS A 104 12.51 -10.86 2.50
N ASP A 105 12.81 -12.05 2.99
CA ASP A 105 13.79 -12.96 2.40
C ASP A 105 13.18 -13.74 1.22
N ILE A 106 12.82 -13.04 0.14
CA ILE A 106 12.23 -13.62 -1.07
C ILE A 106 12.91 -13.03 -2.32
N PRO A 107 14.14 -13.45 -2.62
CA PRO A 107 14.98 -12.82 -3.65
C PRO A 107 14.35 -12.87 -5.05
N GLU A 108 13.73 -13.99 -5.44
CA GLU A 108 13.10 -14.13 -6.77
C GLU A 108 12.00 -13.08 -6.99
N THR A 109 11.18 -12.85 -5.95
CA THR A 109 10.12 -11.84 -6.00
C THR A 109 10.71 -10.44 -6.07
N ALA A 110 11.72 -10.15 -5.25
CA ALA A 110 12.40 -8.87 -5.24
C ALA A 110 12.97 -8.54 -6.60
N ILE A 111 13.72 -9.46 -7.21
CA ILE A 111 14.33 -9.29 -8.52
C ILE A 111 13.25 -9.00 -9.58
N ARG A 112 12.12 -9.72 -9.57
CA ARG A 112 11.01 -9.47 -10.50
C ARG A 112 10.39 -8.08 -10.32
N VAL A 113 10.22 -7.62 -9.09
CA VAL A 113 9.66 -6.30 -8.76
C VAL A 113 10.65 -5.19 -9.17
N TYR A 114 11.94 -5.34 -8.84
CA TYR A 114 13.00 -4.42 -9.26
C TYR A 114 13.11 -4.32 -10.78
N ARG A 115 13.10 -5.44 -11.51
CA ARG A 115 13.10 -5.43 -12.98
C ARG A 115 11.93 -4.63 -13.56
N ARG A 116 10.74 -4.73 -12.96
CA ARG A 116 9.57 -3.93 -13.38
C ARG A 116 9.74 -2.45 -13.05
N TYR A 117 10.31 -2.13 -11.88
CA TYR A 117 10.60 -0.76 -11.47
C TYR A 117 11.61 -0.09 -12.42
N LEU A 118 12.69 -0.78 -12.78
CA LEU A 118 13.73 -0.28 -13.68
C LEU A 118 13.25 0.00 -15.11
N LYS A 119 12.20 -0.70 -15.58
CA LYS A 119 11.57 -0.38 -16.88
C LYS A 119 10.98 1.02 -16.92
N LEU A 120 10.50 1.52 -15.77
CA LEU A 120 9.93 2.87 -15.65
C LEU A 120 10.98 3.89 -15.21
N TYR A 121 11.91 3.50 -14.34
CA TYR A 121 12.92 4.38 -13.76
C TYR A 121 14.32 3.78 -13.88
N PRO A 122 14.97 3.89 -15.05
CA PRO A 122 16.31 3.35 -15.27
C PRO A 122 17.39 3.92 -14.34
N ARG A 123 17.16 5.11 -13.77
CA ARG A 123 18.08 5.77 -12.83
C ARG A 123 18.25 5.03 -11.51
N ALA A 124 17.28 4.21 -11.11
CA ALA A 124 17.35 3.43 -9.87
C ALA A 124 18.16 2.11 -10.03
N ARG A 125 19.04 2.04 -11.04
CA ARG A 125 19.86 0.85 -11.31
C ARG A 125 20.86 0.58 -10.19
N GLU A 126 21.41 1.64 -9.59
CA GLU A 126 22.36 1.55 -8.49
C GLU A 126 21.73 0.82 -7.29
N ASP A 127 20.52 1.21 -6.88
CA ASP A 127 19.76 0.54 -5.81
C ASP A 127 19.55 -0.96 -6.08
N PHE A 128 19.38 -1.35 -7.35
CA PHE A 128 19.22 -2.76 -7.73
C PHE A 128 20.53 -3.53 -7.68
N VAL A 129 21.64 -2.92 -8.10
CA VAL A 129 22.98 -3.54 -8.00
C VAL A 129 23.35 -3.74 -6.52
N GLU A 130 23.13 -2.73 -5.68
CA GLU A 130 23.36 -2.83 -4.23
C GLU A 130 22.52 -3.95 -3.60
N TYR A 131 21.27 -4.12 -4.05
CA TYR A 131 20.42 -5.21 -3.59
C TYR A 131 20.95 -6.59 -3.99
N LEU A 132 21.41 -6.77 -5.24
CA LEU A 132 21.97 -8.05 -5.69
C LEU A 132 23.24 -8.42 -4.92
N GLN A 133 24.14 -7.47 -4.69
CA GLN A 133 25.36 -7.66 -3.89
C GLN A 133 25.09 -8.08 -2.44
N LYS A 134 23.89 -7.82 -1.89
CA LYS A 134 23.50 -8.23 -0.53
C LYS A 134 22.93 -9.65 -0.47
N ILE A 135 22.50 -10.20 -1.60
CA ILE A 135 21.92 -11.55 -1.69
C ILE A 135 22.98 -12.58 -2.05
N ASP A 136 23.94 -12.19 -2.91
CA ASP A 136 25.12 -12.99 -3.26
C ASP A 136 26.05 -13.17 -2.04
#